data_AF-A0A8H3I075-F1
#
_entry.id   AF-A0A8H3I075-F1
#
_cell.length_a   1.000
_cell.length_b   1.000
_cell.length_c   1.000
_cell.angle_alpha   90.00
_cell.angle_beta   90.00
_cell.angle_gamma   90.00
#
_symmetry.space_group_name_H-M   'P 1'
#
loop_
_entity.id
_entity.type
_entity.pdbx_description
1 polymer ?
#
loop_
_entity_poly.entity_id
_entity_poly.type
_entity_poly.pdbx_seq_one_letter_code
_entity_poly.pdbx_strand_id
1 'polypeptide(L)'
;MSHSCSDKIALWSLVGFQGALLYQLVGPLFFSGLVIGDVLGQFSDTDVERVVGDCRRAFVDRLRPLPGGIQVPHELRILFTNVLFPHARSQIPESNVVSDPESHIWVGPSKHSPSVSETIVNGFRRGIGPKRYQNPRFQPIVCKASLMRLYLNSCESREAEHQSATYYQLKHHSRAEKYQATKSVLRSPGAPLAGWLVGGQEWENFEVKKMD
;
A
#
# COMPACT_ATOMS: atom_id res chain seq x y z
N MET A 1 -14.56 3.81 3.25
CA MET A 1 -14.55 2.39 2.83
C MET A 1 -13.14 2.02 2.37
N SER A 2 -12.64 0.82 2.69
CA SER A 2 -11.30 0.35 2.31
C SER A 2 -11.42 -1.00 1.61
N HIS A 3 -10.67 -1.20 0.53
CA HIS A 3 -10.60 -2.48 -0.18
C HIS A 3 -9.79 -3.51 0.60
N SER A 4 -10.03 -4.79 0.30
CA SER A 4 -9.32 -5.90 0.93
C SER A 4 -7.81 -5.84 0.63
N CYS A 5 -7.00 -6.49 1.48
CA CYS A 5 -5.55 -6.56 1.24
C CYS A 5 -5.22 -7.36 -0.03
N SER A 6 -5.99 -8.39 -0.35
CA SER A 6 -5.79 -9.17 -1.58
C SER A 6 -6.08 -8.36 -2.83
N ASP A 7 -7.14 -7.57 -2.83
CA ASP A 7 -7.44 -6.62 -3.91
C ASP A 7 -6.30 -5.61 -4.12
N LYS A 8 -5.72 -5.09 -3.03
CA LYS A 8 -4.58 -4.15 -3.10
C LYS A 8 -3.32 -4.81 -3.64
N ILE A 9 -3.00 -6.02 -3.20
CA ILE A 9 -1.84 -6.79 -3.70
C ILE A 9 -2.01 -7.14 -5.17
N ALA A 10 -3.21 -7.55 -5.60
CA ALA A 10 -3.52 -7.82 -6.99
C ALA A 10 -3.33 -6.56 -7.86
N LEU A 11 -3.79 -5.39 -7.39
CA LEU A 11 -3.53 -4.11 -8.05
C LEU A 11 -2.01 -3.81 -8.14
N TRP A 12 -1.27 -3.96 -7.04
CA TRP A 12 0.17 -3.70 -7.00
C TRP A 12 0.99 -4.60 -7.91
N SER A 13 0.50 -5.81 -8.22
CA SER A 13 1.14 -6.71 -9.18
C SER A 13 1.16 -6.16 -10.61
N LEU A 14 0.39 -5.10 -10.90
CA LEU A 14 0.25 -4.51 -12.23
C LEU A 14 0.74 -3.05 -12.30
N VAL A 15 0.40 -2.24 -11.29
CA VAL A 15 0.81 -0.81 -11.26
C VAL A 15 2.07 -0.56 -10.42
N GLY A 16 2.50 -1.56 -9.65
CA GLY A 16 3.55 -1.45 -8.64
C GLY A 16 3.06 -0.89 -7.31
N PHE A 17 3.77 -1.21 -6.23
CA PHE A 17 3.37 -0.85 -4.86
C PHE A 17 3.73 0.59 -4.46
N GLN A 18 4.63 1.24 -5.20
CA GLN A 18 5.21 2.56 -4.90
C GLN A 18 4.21 3.73 -4.92
N GLY A 19 3.06 3.56 -5.59
CA GLY A 19 2.09 4.64 -5.75
C GLY A 19 2.49 5.68 -6.81
N ALA A 20 1.56 6.59 -7.13
CA ALA A 20 1.74 7.52 -8.25
C ALA A 20 2.85 8.56 -8.02
N LEU A 21 3.10 9.00 -6.77
CA LEU A 21 4.14 10.00 -6.50
C LEU A 21 5.53 9.41 -6.68
N LEU A 22 5.86 8.32 -5.97
CA LEU A 22 7.18 7.70 -6.08
C LEU A 22 7.44 7.13 -7.48
N TYR A 23 6.40 6.69 -8.20
CA TYR A 23 6.51 6.27 -9.60
C TYR A 23 7.17 7.34 -10.49
N GLN A 24 6.95 8.63 -10.23
CA GLN A 24 7.54 9.71 -11.03
C GLN A 24 9.06 9.79 -10.89
N LEU A 25 9.61 9.28 -9.79
CA LEU A 25 11.04 9.34 -9.49
C LEU A 25 11.77 8.05 -9.89
N VAL A 26 11.13 6.89 -9.71
CA VAL A 26 11.81 5.57 -9.86
C VAL A 26 11.10 4.59 -10.80
N GLY A 27 9.97 4.97 -11.39
CA GLY A 27 9.16 4.06 -12.20
C GLY A 27 8.46 2.97 -11.37
N PRO A 28 8.04 1.85 -11.99
CA PRO A 28 7.27 0.81 -11.32
C PRO A 28 8.15 -0.08 -10.44
N LEU A 29 7.69 -0.36 -9.21
CA LEU A 29 8.31 -1.29 -8.28
C LEU A 29 7.35 -2.44 -7.97
N PHE A 30 7.82 -3.67 -8.16
CA PHE A 30 7.02 -4.89 -7.95
C PHE A 30 7.60 -5.75 -6.85
N PHE A 31 6.73 -6.50 -6.16
CA PHE A 31 7.18 -7.55 -5.25
C PHE A 31 7.62 -8.77 -6.05
N SER A 32 8.79 -9.31 -5.72
CA SER A 32 9.28 -10.56 -6.30
C SER A 32 8.67 -11.82 -5.65
N GLY A 33 8.04 -11.65 -4.48
CA GLY A 33 7.35 -12.71 -3.77
C GLY A 33 6.59 -12.21 -2.54
N LEU A 34 5.68 -13.06 -2.07
CA LEU A 34 4.87 -12.91 -0.87
C LEU A 34 5.05 -14.16 -0.01
N VAL A 35 5.50 -13.99 1.24
CA VAL A 35 5.65 -15.08 2.21
C VAL A 35 4.49 -15.04 3.19
N ILE A 36 3.74 -16.13 3.30
CA ILE A 36 2.57 -16.27 4.16
C ILE A 36 2.91 -17.22 5.32
N GLY A 37 2.83 -16.72 6.54
CA GLY A 37 2.95 -17.54 7.76
C GLY A 37 1.60 -18.08 8.21
N ASP A 38 1.62 -18.86 9.30
CA ASP A 38 0.42 -19.35 9.96
C ASP A 38 -0.46 -20.28 9.08
N VAL A 39 0.19 -21.07 8.22
CA VAL A 39 -0.47 -22.05 7.33
C VAL A 39 0.14 -23.44 7.50
N LEU A 40 1.45 -23.56 7.27
CA LEU A 40 2.14 -24.85 7.40
C LEU A 40 2.11 -25.32 8.85
N GLY A 41 1.70 -26.58 9.06
CA GLY A 41 1.55 -27.17 10.39
C GLY A 41 0.29 -26.74 11.15
N GLN A 42 -0.52 -25.84 10.59
CA GLN A 42 -1.80 -25.40 11.18
C GLN A 42 -3.02 -26.04 10.49
N PHE A 43 -2.83 -26.52 9.27
CA PHE A 43 -3.89 -27.09 8.43
C PHE A 43 -3.50 -28.49 7.95
N SER A 44 -4.50 -29.30 7.57
CA SER A 44 -4.26 -30.56 6.87
C SER A 44 -3.60 -30.30 5.51
N ASP A 45 -2.89 -31.30 4.95
CA ASP A 45 -2.27 -31.16 3.62
C ASP A 45 -3.29 -30.72 2.55
N THR A 46 -4.51 -31.27 2.60
CA THR A 46 -5.60 -30.90 1.67
C THR A 46 -6.05 -29.45 1.84
N ASP A 47 -6.04 -28.92 3.06
CA ASP A 47 -6.40 -27.54 3.34
C ASP A 47 -5.27 -26.58 2.95
N VAL A 48 -4.01 -26.99 3.12
CA VAL A 48 -2.86 -26.23 2.62
C VAL A 48 -2.94 -26.09 1.09
N GLU A 49 -3.24 -27.17 0.37
CA GLU A 49 -3.46 -27.12 -1.09
C GLU A 49 -4.58 -26.17 -1.48
N ARG A 50 -5.69 -26.16 -0.74
CA ARG A 50 -6.78 -25.19 -0.93
C ARG A 50 -6.32 -23.76 -0.70
N VAL A 51 -5.58 -23.49 0.37
CA VAL A 51 -5.03 -22.15 0.67
C VAL A 51 -4.07 -21.69 -0.44
N VAL A 52 -3.23 -22.57 -0.96
CA VAL A 52 -2.36 -22.29 -2.11
C VAL A 52 -3.18 -21.89 -3.33
N GLY A 53 -4.23 -22.67 -3.65
CA GLY A 53 -5.15 -22.37 -4.75
C GLY A 53 -5.87 -21.04 -4.58
N ASP A 54 -6.34 -20.75 -3.37
CA ASP A 54 -6.99 -19.49 -3.01
C ASP A 54 -6.06 -18.29 -3.17
N CYS A 55 -4.80 -18.42 -2.74
CA CYS A 55 -3.79 -17.37 -2.90
C CYS A 55 -3.48 -17.12 -4.38
N ARG A 56 -3.30 -18.18 -5.18
CA ARG A 56 -3.07 -18.05 -6.64
C ARG A 56 -4.24 -17.36 -7.31
N ARG A 57 -5.48 -17.79 -7.01
CA ARG A 57 -6.69 -17.14 -7.51
C ARG A 57 -6.75 -15.66 -7.13
N ALA A 58 -6.51 -15.36 -5.85
CA ALA A 58 -6.70 -14.01 -5.30
C ALA A 58 -5.63 -13.00 -5.72
N PHE A 59 -4.39 -13.43 -5.94
CA PHE A 59 -3.28 -12.52 -6.25
C PHE A 59 -2.87 -12.53 -7.72
N VAL A 60 -3.08 -13.65 -8.43
CA VAL A 60 -2.54 -13.87 -9.78
C VAL A 60 -3.64 -14.16 -10.80
N ASP A 61 -4.40 -15.24 -10.63
CA ASP A 61 -5.24 -15.77 -11.72
C ASP A 61 -6.41 -14.85 -12.04
N ARG A 62 -7.01 -14.21 -11.03
CA ARG A 62 -8.12 -13.25 -11.23
C ARG A 62 -7.75 -12.07 -12.12
N LEU A 63 -6.45 -11.79 -12.27
CA LEU A 63 -5.97 -10.70 -13.11
C LEU A 63 -6.05 -11.07 -14.59
N ARG A 64 -6.31 -12.33 -14.95
CA ARG A 64 -6.25 -12.83 -16.33
C ARG A 64 -7.66 -13.19 -16.85
N PRO A 65 -7.98 -12.87 -18.13
CA PRO A 65 -7.19 -12.07 -19.07
C PRO A 65 -7.22 -10.58 -18.69
N LEU A 66 -6.13 -9.87 -18.96
CA LEU A 66 -6.07 -8.44 -18.72
C LEU A 66 -6.68 -7.66 -19.90
N PRO A 67 -7.50 -6.64 -19.64
CA PRO A 67 -8.04 -5.79 -20.69
C PRO A 67 -6.92 -4.96 -21.34
N GLY A 68 -7.09 -4.64 -22.62
CA GLY A 68 -6.22 -3.70 -23.35
C GLY A 68 -4.79 -4.20 -23.61
N GLY A 69 -4.54 -5.50 -23.58
CA GLY A 69 -3.21 -6.08 -23.87
C GLY A 69 -2.17 -5.82 -22.79
N ILE A 70 -2.59 -5.38 -21.59
CA ILE A 70 -1.69 -5.22 -20.44
C ILE A 70 -1.09 -6.59 -20.13
N GLN A 71 0.23 -6.65 -20.01
CA GLN A 71 0.93 -7.84 -19.55
C GLN A 71 1.21 -7.73 -18.06
N VAL A 72 1.16 -8.87 -17.36
CA VAL A 72 1.64 -8.96 -15.98
C VAL A 72 3.16 -8.76 -16.00
N PRO A 73 3.71 -7.66 -15.43
CA PRO A 73 5.12 -7.35 -15.57
C PRO A 73 6.04 -8.35 -14.85
N HIS A 74 5.54 -8.91 -13.74
CA HIS A 74 6.26 -9.89 -12.93
C HIS A 74 5.25 -10.83 -12.25
N GLU A 75 5.55 -12.13 -12.27
CA GLU A 75 4.71 -13.11 -11.56
C GLU A 75 5.04 -13.13 -10.07
N LEU A 76 4.04 -12.86 -9.22
CA LEU A 76 4.22 -12.85 -7.77
C LEU A 76 4.41 -14.29 -7.26
N ARG A 77 5.61 -14.61 -6.75
CA ARG A 77 5.87 -15.90 -6.12
C ARG A 77 5.18 -15.97 -4.75
N ILE A 78 4.30 -16.95 -4.57
CA ILE A 78 3.63 -17.18 -3.29
C ILE A 78 4.39 -18.28 -2.55
N LEU A 79 4.91 -17.96 -1.37
CA LEU A 79 5.68 -18.83 -0.51
C LEU A 79 5.00 -18.96 0.84
N PHE A 80 5.22 -20.08 1.51
CA PHE A 80 4.72 -20.32 2.86
C PHE A 80 5.89 -20.59 3.80
N THR A 81 5.76 -20.14 5.05
CA THR A 81 6.78 -20.34 6.08
C THR A 81 6.22 -21.12 7.26
N ASN A 82 7.07 -21.94 7.88
CA ASN A 82 6.79 -22.63 9.14
C ASN A 82 7.27 -21.82 10.36
N VAL A 83 7.81 -20.61 10.16
CA VAL A 83 8.20 -19.72 11.25
C VAL A 83 6.94 -19.31 12.02
N LEU A 84 6.90 -19.67 13.30
CA LEU A 84 5.82 -19.31 14.22
C LEU A 84 6.09 -17.92 14.80
N PHE A 85 5.11 -17.03 14.68
CA PHE A 85 5.18 -15.72 15.32
C PHE A 85 4.52 -15.80 16.70
N PRO A 86 5.17 -15.34 17.79
CA PRO A 86 4.66 -15.48 19.16
C PRO A 86 3.25 -14.93 19.40
N HIS A 87 2.81 -13.98 18.56
CA HIS A 87 1.50 -13.34 18.64
C HIS A 87 0.60 -13.68 17.44
N ALA A 88 0.94 -14.70 16.66
CA ALA A 88 0.04 -15.21 15.62
C ALA A 88 -1.20 -15.86 16.24
N ARG A 89 -2.29 -15.92 15.47
CA ARG A 89 -3.57 -16.46 15.94
C ARG A 89 -3.44 -17.92 16.39
N SER A 90 -2.69 -18.76 15.66
CA SER A 90 -2.45 -20.15 16.07
C SER A 90 -1.67 -20.31 17.36
N GLN A 91 -0.94 -19.28 17.79
CA GLN A 91 -0.10 -19.31 18.99
C GLN A 91 -0.83 -18.79 20.23
N ILE A 92 -2.04 -18.27 20.07
CA ILE A 92 -2.86 -17.70 21.14
C ILE A 92 -4.04 -18.65 21.39
N PRO A 93 -4.35 -19.00 22.66
CA PRO A 93 -5.55 -19.78 22.97
C PRO A 93 -6.80 -19.11 22.38
N GLU A 94 -7.68 -19.86 21.74
CA GLU A 94 -8.83 -19.31 21.00
C GLU A 94 -9.69 -18.33 21.83
N SER A 95 -9.84 -18.59 23.14
CA SER A 95 -10.56 -17.72 24.08
C SER A 95 -9.95 -16.31 24.25
N ASN A 96 -8.67 -16.15 23.90
CA ASN A 96 -7.88 -14.94 24.09
C ASN A 96 -7.52 -14.26 22.75
N VAL A 97 -7.97 -14.79 21.62
CA VAL A 97 -7.70 -14.21 20.30
C VAL A 97 -8.50 -12.92 20.14
N VAL A 98 -7.81 -11.80 20.27
CA VAL A 98 -8.36 -10.45 20.06
C VAL A 98 -7.46 -9.69 19.11
N SER A 99 -8.05 -8.97 18.15
CA SER A 99 -7.29 -8.06 17.29
C SER A 99 -6.91 -6.80 18.05
N ASP A 100 -5.64 -6.40 17.94
CA ASP A 100 -5.17 -5.13 18.49
C ASP A 100 -5.74 -3.96 17.65
N PRO A 101 -6.38 -2.94 18.27
CA PRO A 101 -6.79 -1.73 17.55
C PRO A 101 -5.62 -0.84 17.12
N GLU A 102 -4.41 -1.10 17.62
CA GLU A 102 -3.20 -0.36 17.28
C GLU A 102 -2.54 -0.92 16.01
N SER A 103 -1.85 -0.07 15.26
CA SER A 103 -0.94 -0.47 14.20
C SER A 103 0.45 0.10 14.48
N HIS A 104 1.42 -0.80 14.58
CA HIS A 104 2.82 -0.45 14.82
C HIS A 104 3.55 -0.35 13.48
N ILE A 105 4.22 0.78 13.27
CA ILE A 105 4.96 1.09 12.07
C ILE A 105 6.41 1.29 12.47
N TRP A 106 7.31 0.56 11.81
CA TRP A 106 8.73 0.74 11.95
C TRP A 106 9.37 0.87 10.57
N VAL A 107 10.23 1.87 10.41
CA VAL A 107 11.03 2.10 9.21
C VAL A 107 12.49 2.00 9.61
N GLY A 108 13.20 1.09 8.95
CA GLY A 108 14.62 0.84 9.23
C GLY A 108 15.52 2.04 8.91
N PRO A 109 16.74 2.05 9.48
CA PRO A 109 17.68 3.14 9.26
C PRO A 109 18.15 3.17 7.79
N SER A 110 18.52 4.35 7.32
CA SER A 110 19.21 4.55 6.04
C SER A 110 20.53 5.29 6.26
N LYS A 111 21.33 5.47 5.19
CA LYS A 111 22.56 6.28 5.25
C LYS A 111 22.33 7.71 5.74
N HIS A 112 21.13 8.25 5.57
CA HIS A 112 20.81 9.66 5.84
C HIS A 112 19.75 9.86 6.93
N SER A 113 19.22 8.79 7.52
CA SER A 113 18.15 8.91 8.53
C SER A 113 18.17 7.76 9.52
N PRO A 114 17.98 8.02 10.82
CA PRO A 114 17.83 6.97 11.82
C PRO A 114 16.53 6.19 11.62
N SER A 115 16.41 5.04 12.27
CA SER A 115 15.15 4.29 12.29
C SER A 115 14.03 5.09 12.95
N VAL A 116 12.80 4.93 12.45
CA VAL A 116 11.61 5.58 13.01
C VAL A 116 10.61 4.51 13.44
N SER A 117 10.01 4.68 14.61
CA SER A 117 8.92 3.84 15.10
C SER A 117 7.75 4.72 15.48
N GLU A 118 6.54 4.37 15.04
CA GLU A 118 5.30 5.00 15.48
C GLU A 118 4.20 3.97 15.71
N THR A 119 3.29 4.28 16.63
CA THR A 119 2.05 3.52 16.81
C THR A 119 0.88 4.43 16.43
N ILE A 120 -0.02 3.92 15.59
CA ILE A 120 -1.24 4.63 15.20
C ILE A 120 -2.48 3.87 15.66
N VAL A 121 -3.53 4.62 15.97
CA VAL A 121 -4.86 4.12 16.34
C VAL A 121 -5.88 4.91 15.53
N ASN A 122 -6.73 4.22 14.77
CA ASN A 122 -7.73 4.84 13.88
C ASN A 122 -7.13 5.89 12.92
N GLY A 123 -5.91 5.68 12.45
CA GLY A 123 -5.21 6.61 11.54
C GLY A 123 -4.57 7.81 12.22
N PHE A 124 -4.60 7.88 13.56
CA PHE A 124 -3.95 8.92 14.35
C PHE A 124 -2.77 8.36 15.14
N ARG A 125 -1.64 9.07 15.21
CA ARG A 125 -0.56 8.77 16.17
C ARG A 125 -1.14 8.60 17.57
N ARG A 126 -0.73 7.54 18.27
CA ARG A 126 -1.22 7.21 19.61
C ARG A 126 -1.10 8.42 20.55
N GLY A 127 -2.19 8.75 21.24
CA GLY A 127 -2.27 9.88 22.17
C GLY A 127 -2.44 11.26 21.52
N ILE A 128 -2.54 11.35 20.18
CA ILE A 128 -2.71 12.61 19.47
C ILE A 128 -4.13 12.72 18.90
N GLY A 129 -4.91 13.67 19.40
CA GLY A 129 -6.26 13.94 18.90
C GLY A 129 -6.30 14.63 17.52
N PRO A 130 -7.42 14.52 16.78
CA PRO A 130 -7.54 15.02 15.40
C PRO A 130 -7.24 16.52 15.23
N LYS A 131 -7.62 17.36 16.20
CA LYS A 131 -7.42 18.83 16.13
C LYS A 131 -5.95 19.24 15.99
N ARG A 132 -5.02 18.39 16.45
CA ARG A 132 -3.58 18.66 16.43
C ARG A 132 -2.95 18.38 15.06
N TYR A 133 -3.68 17.76 14.13
CA TYR A 133 -3.16 17.34 12.81
C TYR A 133 -2.87 18.50 11.86
N GLN A 134 -3.32 19.71 12.19
CA GLN A 134 -2.90 20.91 11.46
C GLN A 134 -1.39 21.15 11.56
N ASN A 135 -0.74 20.66 12.62
CA ASN A 135 0.71 20.70 12.76
C ASN A 135 1.34 19.43 12.16
N PRO A 136 2.23 19.55 11.14
CA PRO A 136 2.91 18.42 10.51
C PRO A 136 3.61 17.46 11.48
N ARG A 137 4.13 17.97 12.60
CA ARG A 137 4.83 17.19 13.63
C ARG A 137 3.95 16.12 14.29
N PHE A 138 2.62 16.24 14.18
CA PHE A 138 1.66 15.32 14.79
C PHE A 138 1.00 14.35 13.80
N GLN A 139 1.29 14.47 12.50
CA GLN A 139 0.71 13.63 11.45
C GLN A 139 1.49 12.32 11.24
N PRO A 140 0.89 11.13 11.07
CA PRO A 140 1.63 9.87 10.97
C PRO A 140 2.61 9.91 9.81
N ILE A 141 3.74 9.20 9.92
CA ILE A 141 4.78 9.25 8.88
C ILE A 141 4.28 8.67 7.54
N VAL A 142 3.32 7.76 7.59
CA VAL A 142 2.72 7.12 6.40
C VAL A 142 1.45 7.80 5.87
N CYS A 143 1.02 8.92 6.47
CA CYS A 143 -0.19 9.60 5.98
C CYS A 143 0.08 10.34 4.66
N LYS A 144 -0.97 10.60 3.87
CA LYS A 144 -0.86 11.23 2.54
C LYS A 144 -0.04 12.54 2.58
N ALA A 145 -0.28 13.39 3.58
CA ALA A 145 0.42 14.66 3.72
C ALA A 145 1.92 14.48 4.04
N SER A 146 2.27 13.52 4.91
CA SER A 146 3.68 13.20 5.21
C SER A 146 4.40 12.64 3.98
N LEU A 147 3.77 11.71 3.26
CA LEU A 147 4.33 11.15 2.02
C LEU A 147 4.44 12.19 0.90
N MET A 148 3.50 13.14 0.81
CA MET A 148 3.58 14.27 -0.13
C MET A 148 4.77 15.16 0.17
N ARG A 149 5.01 15.52 1.45
CA ARG A 149 6.20 16.30 1.84
C ARG A 149 7.49 15.57 1.51
N LEU A 150 7.54 14.25 1.80
CA LEU A 150 8.71 13.44 1.48
C LEU A 150 8.99 13.44 -0.04
N TYR A 151 7.94 13.30 -0.85
CA TYR A 151 8.05 13.41 -2.31
C TYR A 151 8.58 14.78 -2.75
N LEU A 152 7.99 15.88 -2.26
CA LEU A 152 8.40 17.24 -2.61
C LEU A 152 9.84 17.57 -2.18
N ASN A 153 10.30 17.03 -1.06
CA ASN A 153 11.68 17.18 -0.59
C ASN A 153 12.66 16.33 -1.41
N SER A 154 12.18 15.27 -2.06
CA SER A 154 12.99 14.40 -2.91
C SER A 154 13.04 14.88 -4.36
N CYS A 155 12.09 15.72 -4.78
CA CYS A 155 12.15 16.41 -6.07
C CYS A 155 13.20 17.53 -5.98
N GLU A 156 14.10 17.61 -6.97
CA GLU A 156 15.08 18.71 -7.02
C GLU A 156 14.36 20.07 -6.99
N SER A 157 15.02 21.09 -6.43
CA SER A 157 14.50 22.46 -6.25
C SER A 157 14.08 23.19 -7.53
N ARG A 158 14.15 22.53 -8.69
CA ARG A 158 14.06 23.12 -10.04
C ARG A 158 12.65 23.12 -10.63
N GLU A 159 11.67 22.48 -10.00
CA GLU A 159 10.30 22.40 -10.52
C GLU A 159 9.36 23.26 -9.68
N ALA A 160 9.35 24.57 -9.97
CA ALA A 160 8.48 25.55 -9.31
C ALA A 160 6.99 25.15 -9.36
N GLU A 161 6.57 24.44 -10.40
CA GLU A 161 5.21 23.91 -10.58
C GLU A 161 4.75 22.98 -9.46
N HIS A 162 5.68 22.27 -8.79
CA HIS A 162 5.34 21.33 -7.72
C HIS A 162 5.01 22.01 -6.39
N GLN A 163 5.39 23.28 -6.21
CA GLN A 163 5.31 23.96 -4.91
C GLN A 163 3.90 24.40 -4.53
N SER A 164 3.02 24.58 -5.52
CA SER A 164 1.61 24.96 -5.32
C SER A 164 0.64 23.88 -5.81
N ALA A 165 1.15 22.69 -6.16
CA ALA A 165 0.31 21.60 -6.62
C ALA A 165 -0.35 20.87 -5.45
N THR A 166 -1.63 20.53 -5.61
CA THR A 166 -2.35 19.69 -4.66
C THR A 166 -1.90 18.24 -4.75
N TYR A 167 -2.11 17.45 -3.69
CA TYR A 167 -1.79 16.02 -3.70
C TYR A 167 -2.44 15.28 -4.88
N TYR A 168 -3.67 15.65 -5.24
CA TYR A 168 -4.36 15.13 -6.41
C TYR A 168 -3.65 15.47 -7.72
N GLN A 169 -3.27 16.74 -7.93
CA GLN A 169 -2.55 17.18 -9.13
C GLN A 169 -1.21 16.46 -9.26
N LEU A 170 -0.46 16.37 -8.17
CA LEU A 170 0.81 15.64 -8.14
C LEU A 170 0.64 14.17 -8.54
N LYS A 171 -0.43 13.50 -8.08
CA LYS A 171 -0.71 12.11 -8.48
C LYS A 171 -1.05 11.94 -9.97
N HIS A 172 -1.56 12.98 -10.62
CA HIS A 172 -2.00 12.93 -12.03
C HIS A 172 -1.04 13.68 -12.96
N HIS A 173 0.15 14.02 -12.47
CA HIS A 173 1.22 14.61 -13.27
C HIS A 173 1.63 13.68 -14.43
N SER A 174 2.13 14.25 -15.53
CA SER A 174 2.46 13.52 -16.78
C SER A 174 3.43 12.36 -16.55
N ARG A 175 4.40 12.50 -15.63
CA ARG A 175 5.32 11.42 -15.24
C ARG A 175 4.63 10.19 -14.63
N ALA A 176 3.40 10.33 -14.13
CA ALA A 176 2.60 9.25 -13.57
C ALA A 176 1.47 8.78 -14.50
N GLU A 177 1.42 9.25 -15.75
CA GLU A 177 0.33 8.95 -16.69
C GLU A 177 0.16 7.44 -16.90
N LYS A 178 1.24 6.71 -17.18
CA LYS A 178 1.19 5.25 -17.37
C LYS A 178 0.67 4.53 -16.12
N TYR A 179 1.05 4.97 -14.92
CA TYR A 179 0.54 4.42 -13.67
C TYR A 179 -0.98 4.63 -13.55
N GLN A 180 -1.46 5.85 -13.82
CA GLN A 180 -2.88 6.19 -13.73
C GLN A 180 -3.71 5.52 -14.82
N ALA A 181 -3.22 5.46 -16.05
CA ALA A 181 -3.86 4.78 -17.17
C ALA A 181 -4.04 3.29 -16.87
N THR A 182 -2.96 2.60 -16.45
CA THR A 182 -3.03 1.18 -16.06
C THR A 182 -4.03 0.98 -14.94
N LYS A 183 -3.97 1.81 -13.90
CA LYS A 183 -4.90 1.75 -12.77
C LYS A 183 -6.36 1.98 -13.16
N SER A 184 -6.63 2.87 -14.12
CA SER A 184 -7.96 3.14 -14.65
C SER A 184 -8.50 1.94 -15.43
N VAL A 185 -7.69 1.39 -16.34
CA VAL A 185 -8.04 0.22 -17.16
C VAL A 185 -8.39 -0.99 -16.28
N LEU A 186 -7.67 -1.22 -15.18
CA LEU A 186 -7.96 -2.36 -14.29
C LEU A 186 -9.29 -2.24 -13.55
N ARG A 187 -9.84 -1.04 -13.46
CA ARG A 187 -11.08 -0.72 -12.75
C ARG A 187 -12.26 -0.47 -13.69
N SER A 188 -12.02 -0.51 -14.99
CA SER A 188 -13.07 -0.32 -15.98
C SER A 188 -14.10 -1.46 -15.88
N PRO A 189 -15.33 -1.26 -16.37
CA PRO A 189 -16.29 -2.34 -16.50
C PRO A 189 -15.68 -3.55 -17.21
N GLY A 190 -15.92 -4.75 -16.67
CA GLY A 190 -15.38 -6.01 -17.20
C GLY A 190 -13.92 -6.30 -16.88
N ALA A 191 -13.20 -5.39 -16.20
CA ALA A 191 -11.83 -5.62 -15.76
C ALA A 191 -11.76 -6.38 -14.41
N PRO A 192 -10.61 -7.00 -14.06
CA PRO A 192 -10.42 -7.75 -12.81
C PRO A 192 -10.75 -7.03 -11.50
N LEU A 193 -10.69 -5.69 -11.52
CA LEU A 193 -10.98 -4.82 -10.38
C LEU A 193 -12.17 -3.89 -10.67
N ALA A 194 -13.09 -4.31 -11.54
CA ALA A 194 -14.34 -3.58 -11.81
C ALA A 194 -15.12 -3.32 -10.50
N GLY A 195 -15.72 -2.14 -10.39
CA GLY A 195 -16.44 -1.72 -9.18
C GLY A 195 -15.54 -1.26 -8.02
N TRP A 196 -14.23 -1.13 -8.25
CA TRP A 196 -13.32 -0.57 -7.24
C TRP A 196 -13.71 0.86 -6.86
N LEU A 197 -14.22 1.03 -5.65
CA LEU A 197 -14.54 2.33 -5.08
C LEU A 197 -13.28 3.21 -4.93
N VAL A 198 -13.29 4.37 -5.57
CA VAL A 198 -12.18 5.34 -5.51
C VAL A 198 -12.63 6.50 -4.62
N GLY A 199 -11.78 6.91 -3.69
CA GLY A 199 -12.02 8.14 -2.93
C GLY A 199 -12.01 9.34 -3.88
N GLY A 200 -12.94 10.26 -3.70
CA GLY A 200 -13.05 11.44 -4.55
C GLY A 200 -11.88 12.42 -4.40
N GLN A 201 -11.75 13.30 -5.39
CA GLN A 201 -10.71 14.34 -5.44
C GLN A 201 -10.75 15.24 -4.21
N GLU A 202 -11.91 15.46 -3.60
CA GLU A 202 -12.08 16.25 -2.39
C GLU A 202 -11.21 15.77 -1.21
N TRP A 203 -10.87 14.47 -1.16
CA TRP A 203 -9.98 13.88 -0.14
C TRP A 203 -8.48 13.93 -0.49
N GLU A 204 -8.16 14.48 -1.67
CA GLU A 204 -6.82 14.62 -2.22
C GLU A 204 -6.52 16.06 -2.67
N ASN A 205 -7.50 16.96 -2.57
CA ASN A 205 -7.36 18.36 -2.96
C ASN A 205 -6.82 19.20 -1.81
N PHE A 206 -5.59 18.92 -1.39
CA PHE A 206 -4.88 19.68 -0.37
C PHE A 206 -3.42 19.89 -0.75
N GLU A 207 -2.84 20.97 -0.23
CA GLU A 207 -1.42 21.29 -0.32
C GLU A 207 -0.72 20.97 1.01
N VAL A 208 0.60 20.88 0.99
CA VAL A 208 1.42 20.78 2.20
C VAL A 208 2.45 21.89 2.22
N LYS A 209 2.57 22.58 3.35
CA LYS A 209 3.70 23.48 3.59
C LYS A 209 4.98 22.65 3.72
N LYS A 210 6.10 23.15 3.17
CA LYS A 210 7.42 22.62 3.51
C LYS A 210 7.63 22.75 5.02
N MET A 211 8.26 21.74 5.62
CA MET A 211 8.79 21.91 6.98
C MET A 211 10.03 22.79 6.85
N ASP A 212 10.11 23.84 7.66
CA ASP A 212 11.34 24.62 7.87
C ASP A 212 12.48 23.71 8.36
#